data_AF-A0AAW2U1Y6-F1
#
_entry.id   AF-A0AAW2U1Y6-F1
#
_cell.length_a   1.000
_cell.length_b   1.000
_cell.length_c   1.000
_cell.angle_alpha   90.00
_cell.angle_beta   90.00
_cell.angle_gamma   90.00
#
_symmetry.space_group_name_H-M   'P 1'
#
loop_
_entity.id
_entity.type
_entity.pdbx_description
1 polymer ?
#
loop_
_entity_poly.entity_id
_entity_poly.type
_entity_poly.pdbx_seq_one_letter_code
_entity_poly.pdbx_strand_id
1 'polypeptide(L)'
;MLGLTQSSYIEKVLKRFRMEHSKRGLLPMRHGIKLSKKQSPKTDEELKRMSDIPYASAVGSIQYAVQCTRPDVAYALSVTSRYQACAGEAHWGAVKSILKYLKRTKDMFLIYGGGELILEGYSDASFQSDEDDTKSQSGFVFKLNGGVVAWKSSK
;
A
#
# COMPACT_ATOMS: atom_id res chain seq x y z
N MET A 1 5.84 -26.95 4.73
CA MET A 1 5.06 -25.77 4.32
C MET A 1 5.35 -24.67 5.32
N LEU A 2 5.86 -23.52 4.87
CA LEU A 2 6.26 -22.39 5.72
C LEU A 2 5.29 -21.24 5.48
N GLY A 3 4.74 -20.65 6.54
CA GLY A 3 3.83 -19.49 6.46
C GLY A 3 4.43 -18.27 7.14
N LEU A 4 4.47 -17.13 6.45
CA LEU A 4 4.86 -15.84 7.03
C LEU A 4 3.64 -14.95 7.20
N THR A 5 3.53 -14.28 8.35
CA THR A 5 2.44 -13.33 8.64
C THR A 5 2.93 -12.15 9.46
N GLN A 6 2.17 -11.06 9.40
CA GLN A 6 2.39 -9.83 10.16
C GLN A 6 1.14 -9.38 10.92
N SER A 7 0.24 -10.31 11.30
CA SER A 7 -1.02 -9.97 11.98
C SER A 7 -0.82 -9.06 13.21
N SER A 8 0.12 -9.41 14.08
CA SER A 8 0.43 -8.63 15.29
C SER A 8 1.01 -7.24 14.97
N TYR A 9 1.82 -7.12 13.92
CA TYR A 9 2.33 -5.83 13.44
C TYR A 9 1.20 -4.98 12.86
N ILE A 10 0.35 -5.55 12.02
CA ILE A 10 -0.80 -4.86 11.42
C ILE A 10 -1.73 -4.35 12.52
N GLU A 11 -1.99 -5.12 13.57
CA GLU A 11 -2.78 -4.65 14.72
C GLU A 11 -2.15 -3.45 15.44
N LYS A 12 -0.83 -3.47 15.67
CA LYS A 12 -0.10 -2.32 16.25
C LYS A 12 -0.22 -1.09 15.36
N VAL A 13 -0.06 -1.24 14.05
CA VAL A 13 -0.23 -0.16 13.07
C VAL A 13 -1.65 0.40 13.11
N LEU A 14 -2.67 -0.47 13.13
CA LEU A 14 -4.07 -0.03 13.20
C LEU A 14 -4.36 0.78 14.46
N LYS A 15 -3.88 0.31 15.63
CA LYS A 15 -4.01 1.05 16.89
C LYS A 15 -3.29 2.40 16.85
N ARG A 16 -2.07 2.45 16.31
CA ARG A 16 -1.26 3.68 16.19
C ARG A 16 -1.99 4.78 15.41
N PHE A 17 -2.74 4.41 14.37
CA PHE A 17 -3.45 5.37 13.51
C PHE A 17 -4.95 5.46 13.80
N ARG A 18 -5.42 4.94 14.96
CA ARG A 18 -6.84 4.96 15.39
C ARG A 18 -7.80 4.29 14.39
N MET A 19 -7.36 3.18 13.80
CA MET A 19 -8.07 2.42 12.76
C MET A 19 -8.55 1.04 13.24
N GLU A 20 -8.35 0.70 14.51
CA GLU A 20 -8.73 -0.57 15.13
C GLU A 20 -10.24 -0.83 15.11
N HIS A 21 -11.07 0.22 15.17
CA HIS A 21 -12.54 0.13 15.06
C HIS A 21 -13.08 0.53 13.68
N SER A 22 -12.20 0.78 12.70
CA SER A 22 -12.62 1.16 11.35
C SER A 22 -13.36 0.03 10.60
N LYS A 23 -14.15 0.38 9.57
CA LYS A 23 -14.76 -0.61 8.67
C LYS A 23 -13.69 -1.47 7.98
N ARG A 24 -13.97 -2.75 7.75
CA ARG A 24 -13.08 -3.65 6.99
C ARG A 24 -13.20 -3.35 5.49
N GLY A 25 -12.12 -2.86 4.88
CA GLY A 25 -12.07 -2.48 3.46
C GLY A 25 -11.87 -3.71 2.57
N LEU A 26 -12.54 -3.76 1.41
CA LEU A 26 -12.41 -4.87 0.46
C LEU A 26 -11.16 -4.76 -0.43
N LEU A 27 -10.79 -3.53 -0.81
CA LEU A 27 -9.69 -3.25 -1.73
C LEU A 27 -8.73 -2.24 -1.08
N PRO A 28 -7.40 -2.36 -1.32
CA PRO A 28 -6.43 -1.38 -0.84
C PRO A 28 -6.60 -0.02 -1.53
N MET A 29 -6.99 -0.04 -2.80
CA MET A 29 -7.32 1.13 -3.60
C MET A 29 -8.46 0.75 -4.57
N ARG A 30 -9.48 1.60 -4.72
CA ARG A 30 -10.56 1.34 -5.67
C ARG A 30 -10.11 1.70 -7.09
N HIS A 31 -10.57 0.93 -8.06
CA HIS A 31 -10.37 1.27 -9.46
C HIS A 31 -10.98 2.65 -9.78
N GLY A 32 -10.30 3.42 -10.63
CA GLY A 32 -10.71 4.78 -11.01
C GLY A 32 -10.36 5.88 -10.00
N ILE A 33 -9.85 5.57 -8.79
CA ILE A 33 -9.28 6.59 -7.92
C ILE A 33 -7.95 7.04 -8.52
N LYS A 34 -7.88 8.32 -8.90
CA LYS A 34 -6.65 8.95 -9.34
C LYS A 34 -6.26 10.03 -8.32
N LEU A 35 -5.04 9.91 -7.83
CA LEU A 35 -4.44 10.89 -6.93
C LEU A 35 -3.57 11.83 -7.76
N SER A 36 -3.50 13.09 -7.36
CA SER A 36 -2.73 14.12 -8.05
C SER A 36 -2.27 15.19 -7.07
N LYS A 37 -1.15 15.85 -7.38
CA LYS A 37 -0.67 17.06 -6.66
C LYS A 37 -1.71 18.18 -6.65
N LYS A 38 -2.67 18.18 -7.57
CA LYS A 38 -3.80 19.14 -7.58
C LYS A 38 -4.68 19.02 -6.33
N GLN A 39 -4.65 17.88 -5.64
CA GLN A 39 -5.37 17.58 -4.40
C GLN A 39 -4.54 17.88 -3.14
N SER A 40 -3.31 18.39 -3.29
CA SER A 40 -2.54 18.90 -2.16
C SER A 40 -3.20 20.17 -1.59
N PRO A 41 -3.02 20.46 -0.29
CA PRO A 41 -3.57 21.65 0.36
C PRO A 41 -3.17 22.93 -0.37
N LYS A 42 -4.13 23.83 -0.57
CA LYS A 42 -3.91 25.14 -1.22
C LYS A 42 -4.19 26.32 -0.30
N THR A 43 -5.04 26.13 0.70
CA THR A 43 -5.37 27.17 1.68
C THR A 43 -4.67 26.92 3.01
N ASP A 44 -4.46 27.99 3.78
CA ASP A 44 -3.88 27.89 5.13
C ASP A 44 -4.75 27.02 6.06
N GLU A 45 -6.07 27.04 5.86
CA GLU A 45 -6.98 26.17 6.59
C GLU A 45 -6.74 24.68 6.28
N GLU A 46 -6.57 24.32 5.00
CA GLU A 46 -6.27 22.94 4.60
C GLU A 46 -4.90 22.50 5.10
N LEU A 47 -3.89 23.37 5.02
CA LEU A 47 -2.55 23.11 5.55
C LEU A 47 -2.61 22.84 7.05
N LYS A 48 -3.36 23.65 7.79
CA LYS A 48 -3.57 23.47 9.24
C LYS A 48 -4.35 22.20 9.58
N ARG A 49 -5.31 21.78 8.74
CA ARG A 49 -6.00 20.48 8.91
C ARG A 49 -5.06 19.30 8.68
N MET A 50 -4.13 19.43 7.73
CA MET A 50 -3.20 18.37 7.37
C MET A 50 -1.95 18.30 8.25
N SER A 51 -1.59 19.37 8.97
CA SER A 51 -0.35 19.46 9.77
C SER A 51 -0.25 18.37 10.84
N ASP A 52 -1.39 18.01 11.44
CA ASP A 52 -1.46 17.04 12.54
C ASP A 52 -1.60 15.59 12.03
N ILE A 53 -1.74 15.40 10.72
CA ILE A 53 -1.94 14.08 10.12
C ILE A 53 -0.59 13.41 9.91
N PRO A 54 -0.32 12.25 10.54
CA PRO A 54 0.97 11.57 10.46
C PRO A 54 1.12 10.77 9.15
N TYR A 55 0.98 11.44 8.00
CA TYR A 55 0.93 10.82 6.68
C TYR A 55 2.19 9.99 6.37
N ALA A 56 3.37 10.61 6.47
CA ALA A 56 4.64 9.93 6.19
C ALA A 56 4.86 8.73 7.12
N SER A 57 4.46 8.84 8.39
CA SER A 57 4.56 7.74 9.36
C SER A 57 3.64 6.56 9.00
N ALA A 58 2.42 6.84 8.53
CA ALA A 58 1.49 5.82 8.08
C ALA A 58 2.00 5.12 6.81
N VAL A 59 2.51 5.89 5.83
CA VAL A 59 3.10 5.33 4.62
C VAL A 59 4.31 4.44 4.95
N GLY A 60 5.21 4.88 5.83
CA GLY A 60 6.36 4.07 6.26
C GLY A 60 5.94 2.78 6.98
N SER A 61 4.87 2.83 7.79
CA SER A 61 4.33 1.63 8.45
C SER A 61 3.73 0.64 7.44
N ILE A 62 3.03 1.14 6.43
CA ILE A 62 2.51 0.31 5.32
C ILE A 62 3.68 -0.25 4.49
N GLN A 63 4.73 0.53 4.24
CA GLN A 63 5.91 0.08 3.51
C GLN A 63 6.59 -1.11 4.18
N TYR A 64 6.71 -1.11 5.51
CA TYR A 64 7.26 -2.27 6.21
C TYR A 64 6.37 -3.51 6.07
N ALA A 65 5.04 -3.36 6.13
CA ALA A 65 4.13 -4.48 5.89
C ALA A 65 4.29 -5.03 4.45
N VAL A 66 4.37 -4.13 3.47
CA VAL A 66 4.58 -4.48 2.06
C VAL A 66 5.92 -5.17 1.86
N GLN A 67 6.99 -4.74 2.51
CA GLN A 67 8.33 -5.32 2.31
C GLN A 67 8.46 -6.75 2.82
N CYS A 68 7.70 -7.11 3.86
CA CYS A 68 7.83 -8.41 4.50
C CYS A 68 6.81 -9.44 4.02
N THR A 69 5.52 -9.08 3.96
CA THR A 69 4.46 -10.08 3.73
C THR A 69 3.26 -9.62 2.89
N ARG A 70 3.18 -8.35 2.51
CA ARG A 70 1.99 -7.77 1.86
C ARG A 70 2.22 -7.27 0.43
N PRO A 71 2.57 -8.16 -0.52
CA PRO A 71 2.76 -7.78 -1.92
C PRO A 71 1.49 -7.21 -2.57
N ASP A 72 0.32 -7.64 -2.10
CA ASP A 72 -1.01 -7.22 -2.53
C ASP A 72 -1.31 -5.72 -2.30
N VAL A 73 -0.53 -5.05 -1.45
CA VAL A 73 -0.66 -3.62 -1.15
C VAL A 73 0.38 -2.77 -1.91
N ALA A 74 1.35 -3.39 -2.59
CA ALA A 74 2.50 -2.70 -3.18
C ALA A 74 2.13 -1.57 -4.16
N TYR A 75 1.12 -1.79 -5.01
CA TYR A 75 0.64 -0.76 -5.93
C TYR A 75 0.05 0.45 -5.19
N ALA A 76 -0.87 0.21 -4.25
CA ALA A 76 -1.52 1.29 -3.50
C ALA A 76 -0.51 2.09 -2.66
N LEU A 77 0.50 1.42 -2.11
CA LEU A 77 1.64 2.07 -1.46
C LEU A 77 2.42 2.96 -2.45
N SER A 78 2.77 2.42 -3.63
CA SER A 78 3.54 3.16 -4.66
C SER A 78 2.84 4.44 -5.13
N VAL A 79 1.50 4.43 -5.22
CA VAL A 79 0.72 5.62 -5.57
C VAL A 79 0.71 6.61 -4.39
N THR A 80 0.42 6.16 -3.17
CA THR A 80 0.31 7.05 -2.01
C THR A 80 1.66 7.62 -1.55
N SER A 81 2.77 6.91 -1.75
CA SER A 81 4.10 7.40 -1.35
C SER A 81 4.57 8.63 -2.12
N ARG A 82 4.01 8.90 -3.31
CA ARG A 82 4.36 10.06 -4.15
C ARG A 82 4.07 11.40 -3.48
N TYR A 83 3.14 11.42 -2.53
CA TYR A 83 2.63 12.63 -1.89
C TYR A 83 3.13 12.83 -0.46
N GLN A 84 4.20 12.12 -0.04
CA GLN A 84 4.74 12.21 1.32
C GLN A 84 5.12 13.63 1.74
N ALA A 85 5.63 14.46 0.81
CA ALA A 85 6.05 15.82 1.10
C ALA A 85 4.87 16.79 1.27
N CYS A 86 3.75 16.57 0.55
CA CYS A 86 2.60 17.47 0.56
C CYS A 86 1.31 16.68 0.31
N ALA A 87 0.83 16.01 1.37
CA ALA A 87 -0.39 15.23 1.34
C ALA A 87 -1.62 16.11 1.59
N GLY A 88 -2.72 15.85 0.88
CA GLY A 88 -4.02 16.44 1.15
C GLY A 88 -5.01 15.41 1.70
N GLU A 89 -6.25 15.83 1.92
CA GLU A 89 -7.27 14.96 2.52
C GLU A 89 -7.60 13.73 1.66
N ALA A 90 -7.59 13.90 0.33
CA ALA A 90 -7.78 12.79 -0.61
C ALA A 90 -6.67 11.73 -0.48
N HIS A 91 -5.41 12.18 -0.37
CA HIS A 91 -4.25 11.30 -0.16
C HIS A 91 -4.40 10.55 1.17
N TRP A 92 -4.80 11.23 2.25
CA TRP A 92 -5.05 10.59 3.54
C TRP A 92 -6.22 9.60 3.50
N GLY A 93 -7.27 9.89 2.73
CA GLY A 93 -8.38 8.98 2.45
C GLY A 93 -7.92 7.67 1.80
N ALA A 94 -6.97 7.74 0.86
CA ALA A 94 -6.38 6.56 0.22
C ALA A 94 -5.55 5.74 1.23
N VAL A 95 -4.70 6.38 2.04
CA VAL A 95 -3.92 5.68 3.09
C VAL A 95 -4.85 4.99 4.10
N LYS A 96 -5.92 5.67 4.55
CA LYS A 96 -6.94 5.05 5.41
C LYS A 96 -7.62 3.85 4.73
N SER A 97 -7.81 3.88 3.42
CA SER A 97 -8.39 2.74 2.69
C SER A 97 -7.44 1.53 2.68
N ILE A 98 -6.14 1.75 2.52
CA ILE A 98 -5.12 0.71 2.67
C ILE A 98 -5.16 0.10 4.07
N LEU A 99 -5.21 0.93 5.13
CA LEU A 99 -5.30 0.45 6.51
C LEU A 99 -6.58 -0.38 6.76
N LYS A 100 -7.73 0.05 6.21
CA LYS A 100 -8.98 -0.73 6.28
C LYS A 100 -8.86 -2.09 5.59
N TYR A 101 -8.15 -2.15 4.47
CA TYR A 101 -7.89 -3.39 3.76
C TYR A 101 -6.95 -4.31 4.55
N LEU A 102 -5.84 -3.78 5.09
CA LEU A 102 -4.94 -4.50 5.98
C LEU A 102 -5.69 -5.08 7.19
N LYS A 103 -6.64 -4.33 7.77
CA LYS A 103 -7.51 -4.83 8.84
C LYS A 103 -8.35 -6.04 8.42
N ARG A 104 -8.88 -6.05 7.20
CA ARG A 104 -9.68 -7.17 6.68
C ARG A 104 -8.83 -8.43 6.48
N THR A 105 -7.56 -8.23 6.13
CA THR A 105 -6.64 -9.27 5.63
C THR A 105 -5.48 -9.52 6.59
N LYS A 106 -5.58 -9.08 7.85
CA LYS A 106 -4.49 -9.15 8.83
C LYS A 106 -4.05 -10.59 9.12
N ASP A 107 -4.96 -11.55 8.97
CA ASP A 107 -4.75 -12.97 9.26
C ASP A 107 -4.36 -13.76 7.99
N MET A 108 -4.02 -13.06 6.89
CA MET A 108 -3.47 -13.71 5.69
C MET A 108 -2.00 -14.11 5.91
N PHE A 109 -1.60 -15.16 5.21
CA PHE A 109 -0.26 -15.72 5.25
C PHE A 109 0.33 -15.78 3.85
N LEU A 110 1.63 -15.54 3.78
CA LEU A 110 2.44 -15.84 2.62
C LEU A 110 2.98 -17.26 2.79
N ILE A 111 2.49 -18.18 1.98
CA ILE A 111 2.78 -19.62 2.12
C ILE A 111 3.81 -20.04 1.08
N TYR A 112 4.84 -20.74 1.55
CA TYR A 112 5.89 -21.35 0.73
C TYR A 112 5.88 -22.86 0.88
N GLY A 113 5.98 -23.56 -0.25
CA GLY A 113 6.24 -25.00 -0.31
C GLY A 113 5.17 -25.79 -1.06
N GLY A 114 5.40 -27.11 -1.14
CA GLY A 114 4.58 -28.03 -1.92
C GLY A 114 5.10 -28.12 -3.36
N GLY A 115 6.01 -29.06 -3.63
CA GLY A 115 6.50 -29.37 -4.98
C GLY A 115 7.98 -29.09 -5.20
N GLU A 116 8.38 -29.18 -6.47
CA GLU A 116 9.74 -28.89 -6.96
C GLU A 116 10.09 -27.40 -6.85
N LEU A 117 11.39 -27.11 -6.85
CA LEU A 117 11.92 -25.75 -6.76
C LEU A 117 11.70 -24.98 -8.09
N ILE A 118 10.52 -24.37 -8.24
CA ILE A 118 10.14 -23.63 -9.46
C ILE A 118 10.08 -22.14 -9.15
N LEU A 119 10.84 -21.36 -9.92
CA LEU A 119 10.80 -19.90 -9.93
C LEU A 119 9.90 -19.40 -11.06
N GLU A 120 8.83 -18.70 -10.71
CA GLU A 120 7.92 -18.08 -11.68
C GLU A 120 8.00 -16.56 -11.55
N GLY A 121 8.16 -15.85 -12.67
CA GLY A 121 8.23 -14.38 -12.70
C GLY A 121 7.13 -13.80 -13.57
N TYR A 122 6.51 -12.73 -13.08
CA TYR A 122 5.53 -11.93 -13.82
C TYR A 122 5.95 -10.47 -13.76
N SER A 123 5.77 -9.75 -14.86
CA SER A 123 6.06 -8.33 -14.98
C SER A 123 4.94 -7.67 -15.77
N ASP A 124 4.57 -6.47 -15.37
CA ASP A 124 3.56 -5.66 -16.05
C ASP A 124 3.94 -4.18 -16.02
N ALA A 125 3.47 -3.43 -17.00
CA ALA A 125 3.64 -1.98 -17.05
C ALA A 125 2.43 -1.28 -17.66
N SER A 126 2.01 -0.18 -17.02
CA SER A 126 0.93 0.71 -17.45
C SER A 126 1.51 2.06 -17.90
N PHE A 127 1.35 2.37 -19.20
CA PHE A 127 1.84 3.60 -19.82
C PHE A 127 1.07 4.84 -19.35
N GLN A 128 1.79 5.96 -19.12
CA GLN A 128 1.23 7.26 -18.74
C GLN A 128 0.17 7.20 -17.62
N SER A 129 0.44 6.40 -16.60
CA SER A 129 -0.52 6.15 -15.52
C SER A 129 -0.47 7.18 -14.39
N ASP A 130 0.56 8.04 -14.34
CA ASP A 130 0.59 9.19 -13.44
C ASP A 130 0.00 10.45 -14.11
N GLU A 131 -1.00 11.05 -13.48
CA GLU A 131 -1.63 12.29 -13.96
C GLU A 131 -0.76 13.54 -13.80
N ASP A 132 0.24 13.51 -12.91
CA ASP A 132 1.05 14.67 -12.57
C ASP A 132 2.25 14.85 -13.51
N ASP A 133 2.86 13.75 -13.99
CA ASP A 133 4.07 13.82 -14.84
C ASP A 133 4.12 12.77 -15.96
N THR A 134 2.99 12.12 -16.25
CA THR A 134 2.80 11.14 -17.34
C THR A 134 3.79 9.97 -17.33
N LYS A 135 4.44 9.70 -16.19
CA LYS A 135 5.30 8.53 -16.06
C LYS A 135 4.47 7.26 -15.96
N SER A 136 5.07 6.18 -16.45
CA SER A 136 4.48 4.84 -16.39
C SER A 136 4.54 4.27 -14.99
N GLN A 137 3.72 3.25 -14.72
CA GLN A 137 3.84 2.42 -13.53
C GLN A 137 4.28 1.05 -14.00
N SER A 138 5.34 0.51 -13.41
CA SER A 138 5.81 -0.85 -13.64
C SER A 138 5.70 -1.67 -12.36
N GLY A 139 5.59 -2.98 -12.49
CA GLY A 139 5.63 -3.88 -11.36
C GLY A 139 6.07 -5.27 -11.76
N PHE A 140 6.59 -6.00 -10.78
CA PHE A 140 6.93 -7.40 -10.94
C PHE A 140 6.56 -8.19 -9.70
N VAL A 141 6.39 -9.50 -9.88
CA VAL A 141 6.24 -10.47 -8.80
C VAL A 141 6.94 -11.76 -9.18
N PHE A 142 7.82 -12.25 -8.30
CA PHE A 142 8.48 -13.54 -8.40
C PHE A 142 7.93 -14.47 -7.32
N LYS A 143 7.52 -15.66 -7.72
CA LYS A 143 7.07 -16.74 -6.85
C LYS A 143 8.12 -17.85 -6.83
N LEU A 144 8.36 -18.41 -5.65
CA LEU A 144 9.13 -19.63 -5.45
C LEU A 144 8.24 -20.62 -4.70
N ASN A 145 7.99 -21.78 -5.29
CA ASN A 145 7.17 -22.86 -4.70
C ASN A 145 5.80 -22.35 -4.22
N GLY A 146 5.12 -21.61 -5.10
CA GLY A 146 3.80 -21.01 -4.85
C GLY A 146 3.81 -19.72 -4.01
N GLY A 147 4.86 -19.46 -3.23
CA GLY A 147 4.98 -18.29 -2.38
C GLY A 147 5.73 -17.13 -3.03
N VAL A 148 5.27 -15.89 -2.85
CA VAL A 148 5.91 -14.71 -3.44
C VAL A 148 7.21 -14.37 -2.71
N VAL A 149 8.36 -14.34 -3.39
CA VAL A 149 9.68 -14.05 -2.80
C VAL A 149 10.22 -12.66 -3.09
N ALA A 150 9.84 -12.06 -4.22
CA ALA A 150 10.26 -10.71 -4.58
C ALA A 150 9.15 -10.00 -5.35
N TRP A 151 8.92 -8.73 -5.04
CA TRP A 151 7.87 -7.94 -5.67
C TRP A 151 8.23 -6.46 -5.62
N LYS A 152 7.69 -5.71 -6.56
CA LYS A 152 7.76 -4.25 -6.55
C LYS A 152 6.62 -3.67 -7.38
N SER A 153 6.16 -2.49 -6.98
CA SER A 153 5.42 -1.60 -7.86
C SER A 153 6.08 -0.24 -7.79
N SER A 154 6.49 0.29 -8.94
CA SER A 154 7.24 1.52 -9.07
C SER A 154 6.66 2.38 -10.15
N LYS A 155 6.64 3.67 -9.89
CA LYS A 155 6.61 4.68 -10.94
C LYS A 155 7.94 4.70 -11.68
#